data_AF-A0A925LUB6-F1
#
_entry.id   AF-A0A925LUB6-F1
#
_cell.length_a   1.000
_cell.length_b   1.000
_cell.length_c   1.000
_cell.angle_alpha   90.00
_cell.angle_beta   90.00
_cell.angle_gamma   90.00
#
_symmetry.space_group_name_H-M   'P 1'
#
loop_
_entity.id
_entity.type
_entity.pdbx_description
1 polymer ?
#
loop_
_entity_poly.entity_id
_entity_poly.type
_entity_poly.pdbx_seq_one_letter_code
_entity_poly.pdbx_strand_id
1 'polypeptide(L)'
;MTTVMSPQALPRMDFCTGIPAEQRTLVVIPTMLSNSASIERLLEGLEIRYLANREQNLHFALLTDLEDASEETLPGDRDLVQQACDGITELAVKYEHDRADIFFLLHRSRRWNAQEGVWMGYERKRGKLADLNATLRGASGRFANVVGDSAILLQVRFVITLDTDTQLPRDSAREMIAAMAHPLNRPVLDAAGKRVIQGYTILQPRVGVSLPSA
;
A
#
# COMPACT_ATOMS: atom_id res chain seq x y z
N MET A 1 -11.20 -27.48 -1.83
CA MET A 1 -11.02 -27.80 -0.40
C MET A 1 -10.48 -26.55 0.28
N THR A 2 -11.24 -25.97 1.20
CA THR A 2 -10.80 -24.81 1.98
C THR A 2 -10.24 -25.35 3.30
N THR A 3 -8.93 -25.29 3.48
CA THR A 3 -8.28 -25.72 4.72
C THR A 3 -8.35 -24.57 5.72
N VAL A 4 -9.06 -24.76 6.83
CA VAL A 4 -9.08 -23.79 7.94
C VAL A 4 -7.84 -24.05 8.80
N MET A 5 -6.98 -23.05 8.97
CA MET A 5 -5.81 -23.10 9.85
C MET A 5 -5.98 -22.10 10.99
N SER A 6 -5.71 -22.54 12.22
CA SER A 6 -5.70 -21.65 13.39
C SER A 6 -4.48 -20.70 13.32
N PRO A 7 -4.62 -19.42 13.70
CA PRO A 7 -3.48 -18.51 13.77
C PRO A 7 -2.40 -19.05 14.69
N GLN A 8 -1.16 -19.12 14.20
CA GLN A 8 0.00 -19.52 14.99
C GLN A 8 0.85 -18.29 15.32
N ALA A 9 1.38 -18.25 16.55
CA ALA A 9 2.34 -17.23 16.91
C ALA A 9 3.64 -17.45 16.12
N LEU A 10 4.00 -16.47 15.29
CA LEU A 10 5.26 -16.50 14.55
C LEU A 10 6.38 -15.85 15.38
N PRO A 11 7.60 -16.41 15.37
CA PRO A 11 8.75 -15.77 15.99
C PRO A 11 9.04 -14.45 15.27
N ARG A 12 9.57 -13.47 16.01
CA ARG A 12 9.78 -12.10 15.52
C ARG A 12 11.19 -11.64 15.85
N MET A 13 11.76 -10.82 14.99
CA MET A 13 12.96 -10.05 15.32
C MET A 13 12.65 -9.03 16.43
N ASP A 14 13.66 -8.64 17.20
CA ASP A 14 13.55 -7.49 18.08
C ASP A 14 13.83 -6.21 17.30
N PHE A 15 12.77 -5.45 17.00
CA PHE A 15 12.84 -4.13 16.37
C PHE A 15 12.44 -3.01 17.34
N CYS A 16 12.64 -3.18 18.66
CA CYS A 16 12.27 -2.15 19.65
C CYS A 16 12.90 -0.76 19.39
N THR A 17 14.05 -0.70 18.70
CA THR A 17 14.74 0.53 18.31
C THR A 17 14.34 1.07 16.93
N GLY A 18 13.41 0.40 16.24
CA GLY A 18 12.87 0.78 14.94
C GLY A 18 13.13 -0.25 13.83
N ILE A 19 12.51 -0.04 12.68
CA ILE A 19 12.64 -0.91 11.50
C ILE A 19 14.00 -0.67 10.81
N PRO A 20 14.85 -1.70 10.61
CA PRO A 20 16.11 -1.56 9.86
C PRO A 20 15.91 -1.19 8.39
N ALA A 21 16.91 -0.57 7.77
CA ALA A 21 16.83 -0.13 6.37
C ALA A 21 16.61 -1.30 5.39
N GLU A 22 17.16 -2.49 5.69
CA GLU A 22 17.00 -3.70 4.88
C GLU A 22 15.58 -4.27 4.93
N GLN A 23 14.78 -3.85 5.91
CA GLN A 23 13.38 -4.24 6.09
C GLN A 23 12.43 -3.08 5.74
N ARG A 24 12.89 -2.11 4.94
CA ARG A 24 12.07 -0.99 4.47
C ARG A 24 10.74 -1.49 3.92
N THR A 25 9.66 -0.88 4.37
CA THR A 25 8.32 -1.38 4.09
C THR A 25 7.42 -0.27 3.57
N LEU A 26 6.54 -0.61 2.63
CA LEU A 26 5.53 0.28 2.10
C LEU A 26 4.14 -0.20 2.53
N VAL A 27 3.41 0.66 3.25
CA VAL A 27 1.99 0.49 3.49
C VAL A 27 1.23 1.07 2.31
N VAL A 28 0.36 0.28 1.67
CA VAL A 28 -0.41 0.70 0.50
C VAL A 28 -1.89 0.56 0.72
N ILE A 29 -2.64 1.58 0.30
CA ILE A 29 -4.10 1.64 0.37
C ILE A 29 -4.64 1.74 -1.06
N PRO A 30 -5.08 0.62 -1.67
CA PRO A 30 -5.73 0.65 -2.97
C PRO A 30 -7.15 1.21 -2.84
N THR A 31 -7.41 2.36 -3.47
CA THR A 31 -8.69 3.09 -3.33
C THR A 31 -9.12 3.77 -4.63
N MET A 32 -10.40 4.14 -4.73
CA MET A 32 -10.93 4.91 -5.86
C MET A 32 -11.06 6.38 -5.47
N LEU A 33 -10.79 7.29 -6.40
CA LEU A 33 -11.10 8.71 -6.25
C LEU A 33 -12.50 8.94 -6.82
N SER A 34 -13.46 9.28 -5.96
CA SER A 34 -14.86 9.47 -6.37
C SER A 34 -15.33 10.91 -6.21
N ASN A 35 -15.00 11.57 -5.10
CA ASN A 35 -15.35 12.98 -4.86
C ASN A 35 -14.41 13.64 -3.84
N SER A 36 -14.45 14.97 -3.75
CA SER A 36 -13.61 15.78 -2.85
C SER A 36 -13.64 15.29 -1.39
N ALA A 37 -14.84 15.15 -0.82
CA ALA A 37 -14.99 14.74 0.59
C ALA A 37 -14.44 13.31 0.84
N SER A 38 -14.50 12.42 -0.14
CA SER A 38 -13.88 11.10 -0.04
C SER A 38 -12.36 11.18 -0.05
N ILE A 39 -11.77 12.08 -0.83
CA ILE A 39 -10.33 12.28 -0.94
C ILE A 39 -9.78 12.87 0.36
N GLU A 40 -10.46 13.87 0.93
CA GLU A 40 -10.12 14.44 2.23
C GLU A 40 -10.07 13.35 3.32
N ARG A 41 -11.10 12.51 3.43
CA ARG A 41 -11.12 11.39 4.38
C ARG A 41 -10.02 10.36 4.12
N LEU A 42 -9.66 10.12 2.86
CA LEU A 42 -8.56 9.22 2.50
C LEU A 42 -7.22 9.76 3.01
N LEU A 43 -6.98 11.06 2.83
CA LEU A 43 -5.76 11.74 3.29
C LEU A 43 -5.68 11.78 4.81
N GLU A 44 -6.78 12.13 5.50
CA GLU A 44 -6.87 12.06 6.96
C GLU A 44 -6.58 10.65 7.49
N GLY A 45 -7.20 9.64 6.87
CA GLY A 45 -6.97 8.24 7.22
C GLY A 45 -5.52 7.81 6.97
N LEU A 46 -4.86 8.34 5.94
CA LEU A 46 -3.44 8.07 5.67
C LEU A 46 -2.55 8.69 6.77
N GLU A 47 -2.84 9.93 7.15
CA GLU A 47 -2.15 10.65 8.22
C GLU A 47 -2.28 9.91 9.56
N ILE A 48 -3.48 9.47 9.93
CA ILE A 48 -3.73 8.70 11.17
C ILE A 48 -2.88 7.42 11.20
N ARG A 49 -2.78 6.69 10.08
CA ARG A 49 -1.97 5.47 9.99
C ARG A 49 -0.48 5.76 10.14
N TYR A 50 0.00 6.87 9.56
CA TYR A 50 1.37 7.35 9.77
C TYR A 50 1.62 7.68 11.24
N LEU A 51 0.76 8.50 11.85
CA LEU A 51 0.90 8.90 13.26
C LEU A 51 0.88 7.71 14.23
N ALA A 52 0.10 6.67 13.92
CA ALA A 52 0.08 5.43 14.68
C ALA A 52 1.35 4.57 14.50
N ASN A 53 2.07 4.70 13.37
CA ASN A 53 3.22 3.87 13.02
C ASN A 53 4.38 4.73 12.49
N ARG A 54 4.87 5.67 13.30
CA ARG A 54 5.97 6.58 12.94
C ARG A 54 7.32 5.84 13.01
N GLU A 55 7.79 5.36 11.87
CA GLU A 55 9.03 4.59 11.74
C GLU A 55 9.89 5.12 10.58
N GLN A 56 11.22 5.15 10.74
CA GLN A 56 12.15 5.74 9.76
C GLN A 56 12.08 5.08 8.37
N ASN A 57 11.84 3.77 8.33
CA ASN A 57 11.85 2.94 7.12
C ASN A 57 10.47 2.38 6.76
N LEU A 58 9.39 3.02 7.25
CA LEU A 58 8.01 2.70 6.88
C LEU A 58 7.43 3.82 6.02
N HIS A 59 6.87 3.51 4.87
CA HIS A 59 6.32 4.50 3.93
C HIS A 59 4.84 4.26 3.68
N PHE A 60 4.12 5.26 3.20
CA PHE A 60 2.67 5.18 3.01
C PHE A 60 2.29 5.64 1.60
N ALA A 61 1.52 4.83 0.88
CA ALA A 61 1.08 5.16 -0.49
C ALA A 61 -0.42 4.93 -0.70
N LEU A 62 -1.05 5.87 -1.42
CA LEU A 62 -2.34 5.64 -2.05
C LEU A 62 -2.13 5.05 -3.46
N LEU A 63 -2.77 3.91 -3.74
CA LEU A 63 -2.86 3.36 -5.11
C LEU A 63 -4.24 3.68 -5.66
N THR A 64 -4.31 4.64 -6.58
CA THR A 64 -5.59 5.26 -6.94
C THR A 64 -5.99 4.98 -8.38
N ASP A 65 -7.29 4.71 -8.57
CA ASP A 65 -7.95 4.78 -9.88
C ASP A 65 -9.11 5.78 -9.76
N LEU A 66 -9.66 6.19 -10.90
CA LEU A 66 -10.97 6.87 -10.97
C LEU A 66 -12.09 5.84 -11.16
N GLU A 67 -13.31 6.20 -10.76
CA GLU A 67 -14.51 5.36 -10.94
C GLU A 67 -14.74 4.95 -12.40
N ASP A 68 -15.40 3.80 -12.60
CA ASP A 68 -15.71 3.26 -13.92
C ASP A 68 -16.57 4.27 -14.72
N ALA A 69 -16.29 4.44 -16.02
CA ALA A 69 -16.90 5.48 -16.85
C ALA A 69 -17.17 5.03 -18.31
N SER A 70 -18.07 5.74 -18.99
CA SER A 70 -18.34 5.52 -20.42
C SER A 70 -17.24 6.05 -21.34
N GLU A 71 -16.38 6.93 -20.84
CA GLU A 71 -15.27 7.55 -21.57
C GLU A 71 -13.96 7.39 -20.78
N GLU A 72 -12.83 7.47 -21.47
CA GLU A 72 -11.50 7.33 -20.84
C GLU A 72 -11.28 8.41 -19.78
N THR A 73 -11.69 9.64 -20.09
CA THR A 73 -11.61 10.83 -19.21
C THR A 73 -12.97 11.52 -19.18
N LEU A 74 -13.41 11.94 -18.00
CA LEU A 74 -14.61 12.70 -17.75
C LEU A 74 -14.25 14.12 -17.25
N PRO A 75 -15.15 15.10 -17.42
CA PRO A 75 -15.04 16.38 -16.74
C PRO A 75 -14.91 16.20 -15.21
N GLY A 76 -13.93 16.86 -14.59
CA GLY A 76 -13.67 16.78 -13.15
C GLY A 76 -12.69 15.69 -12.71
N ASP A 77 -12.37 14.70 -13.55
CA ASP A 77 -11.36 13.67 -13.22
C ASP A 77 -10.01 14.29 -12.86
N ARG A 78 -9.59 15.27 -13.66
CA ARG A 78 -8.33 15.99 -13.45
C ARG A 78 -8.32 16.67 -12.08
N ASP A 79 -9.44 17.26 -11.67
CA ASP A 79 -9.54 17.98 -10.40
C ASP A 79 -9.45 17.00 -9.21
N LEU A 80 -10.07 15.82 -9.32
CA LEU A 80 -9.95 14.77 -8.30
C LEU A 80 -8.51 14.25 -8.17
N VAL A 81 -7.85 13.98 -9.31
CA VAL A 81 -6.45 13.51 -9.30
C VAL A 81 -5.53 14.60 -8.75
N GLN A 82 -5.74 15.85 -9.15
CA GLN A 82 -4.95 16.99 -8.67
C GLN A 82 -5.12 17.20 -7.17
N GLN A 83 -6.36 17.18 -6.66
CA GLN A 83 -6.63 17.30 -5.23
C GLN A 83 -5.91 16.21 -4.42
N ALA A 84 -5.90 14.96 -4.90
CA ALA A 84 -5.17 13.89 -4.23
C ALA A 84 -3.65 14.10 -4.28
N CYS A 85 -3.11 14.60 -5.40
CA CYS A 85 -1.69 14.93 -5.53
C CYS A 85 -1.28 16.06 -4.57
N ASP A 86 -2.08 17.11 -4.51
CA ASP A 86 -1.85 18.29 -3.68
C ASP A 86 -1.91 17.89 -2.21
N GLY A 87 -2.92 17.11 -1.79
CA GLY A 87 -3.03 16.64 -0.41
C GLY A 87 -1.87 15.76 0.05
N ILE A 88 -1.30 14.93 -0.83
CA ILE A 88 -0.09 14.15 -0.52
C ILE A 88 1.14 15.06 -0.40
N THR A 89 1.23 16.09 -1.25
CA THR A 89 2.29 17.10 -1.17
C THR A 89 2.19 17.92 0.12
N GLU A 90 0.97 18.32 0.51
CA GLU A 90 0.70 19.02 1.77
C GLU A 90 1.08 18.18 2.98
N LEU A 91 0.75 16.89 2.99
CA LEU A 91 1.20 15.96 4.03
C LEU A 91 2.73 15.85 4.05
N ALA A 92 3.39 15.76 2.90
CA ALA A 92 4.84 15.72 2.83
C ALA A 92 5.49 16.99 3.42
N VAL A 93 4.94 18.18 3.14
CA VAL A 93 5.39 19.46 3.71
C VAL A 93 5.12 19.51 5.22
N LYS A 94 3.91 19.11 5.66
CA LYS A 94 3.52 19.10 7.09
C LYS A 94 4.48 18.28 7.95
N TYR A 95 5.04 17.20 7.41
CA TYR A 95 5.94 16.29 8.11
C TYR A 95 7.39 16.35 7.61
N GLU A 96 7.78 17.39 6.87
CA GLU A 96 9.15 17.52 6.33
C GLU A 96 10.23 17.48 7.42
N HIS A 97 9.90 17.98 8.61
CA HIS A 97 10.77 18.02 9.78
C HIS A 97 10.96 16.63 10.42
N ASP A 98 10.04 15.69 10.18
CA ASP A 98 10.17 14.32 10.67
C ASP A 98 11.16 13.55 9.80
N ARG A 99 10.91 13.51 8.49
CA ARG A 99 11.78 12.94 7.45
C ARG A 99 11.17 13.16 6.06
N ALA A 100 12.00 13.06 5.04
CA ALA A 100 11.56 12.99 3.65
C ALA A 100 10.82 11.67 3.34
N ASP A 101 10.10 11.66 2.22
CA ASP A 101 9.59 10.45 1.56
C ASP A 101 8.63 9.61 2.41
N ILE A 102 7.75 10.26 3.19
CA ILE A 102 6.77 9.56 4.02
C ILE A 102 5.56 9.10 3.19
N PHE A 103 5.03 10.00 2.35
CA PHE A 103 3.76 9.85 1.66
C PHE A 103 3.94 9.80 0.15
N PHE A 104 3.18 8.92 -0.50
CA PHE A 104 3.21 8.72 -1.94
C PHE A 104 1.80 8.63 -2.52
N LEU A 105 1.69 9.04 -3.78
CA LEU A 105 0.53 8.79 -4.62
C LEU A 105 0.98 8.07 -5.89
N LEU A 106 0.28 7.01 -6.24
CA LEU A 106 0.50 6.24 -7.46
C LEU A 106 -0.85 6.08 -8.16
N HIS A 107 -1.15 6.97 -9.09
CA HIS A 107 -2.42 7.02 -9.80
C HIS A 107 -2.36 6.35 -11.16
N ARG A 108 -3.40 5.61 -11.52
CA ARG A 108 -3.54 4.97 -12.84
C ARG A 108 -4.73 5.57 -13.60
N SER A 109 -4.53 5.78 -14.90
CA SER A 109 -5.61 6.11 -15.82
C SER A 109 -6.55 4.91 -16.04
N ARG A 110 -7.79 5.19 -16.45
CA ARG A 110 -8.71 4.16 -16.93
C ARG A 110 -8.14 3.46 -18.16
N ARG A 111 -8.53 2.21 -18.38
CA ARG A 111 -8.31 1.46 -19.63
C ARG A 111 -9.62 0.87 -20.11
N TRP A 112 -9.79 0.83 -21.42
CA TRP A 112 -10.96 0.21 -22.03
C TRP A 112 -11.03 -1.28 -21.70
N ASN A 113 -12.16 -1.72 -21.14
CA ASN A 113 -12.47 -3.12 -20.93
C ASN A 113 -13.52 -3.56 -21.97
N ALA A 114 -13.08 -4.30 -22.99
CA ALA A 114 -13.97 -4.77 -24.06
C ALA A 114 -15.01 -5.81 -23.60
N GLN A 115 -14.79 -6.50 -22.47
CA GLN A 115 -15.74 -7.48 -21.94
C GLN A 115 -16.89 -6.82 -21.20
N GLU A 116 -16.61 -5.75 -20.44
CA GLU A 116 -17.60 -5.00 -19.67
C GLU A 116 -18.14 -3.77 -20.44
N GLY A 117 -17.50 -3.36 -21.54
CA GLY A 117 -17.90 -2.21 -22.35
C GLY A 117 -17.72 -0.87 -21.62
N VAL A 118 -16.73 -0.78 -20.72
CA VAL A 118 -16.52 0.36 -19.82
C VAL A 118 -15.04 0.73 -19.72
N TRP A 119 -14.76 2.00 -19.47
CA TRP A 119 -13.43 2.47 -19.08
C TRP A 119 -13.28 2.33 -17.57
N MET A 120 -12.25 1.60 -17.12
CA MET A 120 -12.07 1.29 -15.70
C MET A 120 -10.61 1.09 -15.34
N GLY A 121 -10.31 1.09 -14.04
CA GLY A 121 -9.00 0.67 -13.54
C GLY A 121 -8.72 -0.81 -13.89
N TYR A 122 -7.62 -1.07 -14.61
CA TYR A 122 -7.26 -2.43 -15.03
C TYR A 122 -7.19 -3.37 -13.82
N GLU A 123 -7.97 -4.46 -13.87
CA GLU A 123 -8.07 -5.51 -12.83
C GLU A 123 -8.28 -5.02 -11.39
N ARG A 124 -8.88 -3.83 -11.20
CA ARG A 124 -9.22 -3.24 -9.90
C ARG A 124 -8.08 -3.41 -8.86
N LYS A 125 -8.35 -4.01 -7.69
CA LYS A 125 -7.36 -4.22 -6.61
C LYS A 125 -6.16 -5.09 -7.05
N ARG A 126 -6.38 -6.14 -7.85
CA ARG A 126 -5.30 -7.03 -8.33
C ARG A 126 -4.35 -6.26 -9.25
N GLY A 127 -4.90 -5.48 -10.18
CA GLY A 127 -4.10 -4.70 -11.10
C GLY A 127 -3.28 -3.62 -10.40
N LYS A 128 -3.85 -2.90 -9.41
CA LYS A 128 -3.10 -1.91 -8.63
C LYS A 128 -1.84 -2.51 -7.99
N LEU A 129 -2.00 -3.67 -7.35
CA LEU A 129 -0.88 -4.36 -6.71
C LEU A 129 0.11 -4.94 -7.72
N ALA A 130 -0.36 -5.37 -8.90
CA ALA A 130 0.51 -5.85 -9.97
C ALA A 130 1.37 -4.73 -10.57
N ASP A 131 0.77 -3.57 -10.85
CA ASP A 131 1.48 -2.38 -11.34
C ASP A 131 2.47 -1.86 -10.28
N LEU A 132 2.07 -1.81 -9.00
CA LEU A 132 2.98 -1.50 -7.90
C LEU A 132 4.15 -2.48 -7.85
N ASN A 133 3.90 -3.79 -7.85
CA ASN A 133 4.96 -4.80 -7.79
C ASN A 133 5.93 -4.70 -8.97
N ALA A 134 5.44 -4.35 -10.17
CA ALA A 134 6.31 -4.07 -11.31
C ALA A 134 7.19 -2.85 -11.04
N THR A 135 6.65 -1.76 -10.48
CA THR A 135 7.40 -0.56 -10.12
C THR A 135 8.44 -0.80 -9.03
N LEU A 136 8.10 -1.53 -7.96
CA LEU A 136 9.06 -1.92 -6.91
C LEU A 136 10.22 -2.77 -7.46
N ARG A 137 10.01 -3.43 -8.61
CA ARG A 137 11.03 -4.21 -9.32
C ARG A 137 11.75 -3.43 -10.44
N GLY A 138 11.55 -2.11 -10.52
CA GLY A 138 12.25 -1.23 -11.46
C GLY A 138 11.52 -0.95 -12.78
N ALA A 139 10.27 -1.39 -12.96
CA ALA A 139 9.51 -1.01 -14.14
C ALA A 139 9.03 0.45 -14.05
N SER A 140 9.21 1.22 -15.13
CA SER A 140 8.68 2.57 -15.28
C SER A 140 7.34 2.59 -16.02
N GLY A 141 6.64 3.74 -16.00
CA GLY A 141 5.44 3.97 -16.82
C GLY A 141 4.19 3.19 -16.41
N ARG A 142 4.10 2.73 -15.15
CA ARG A 142 2.94 1.99 -14.63
C ARG A 142 1.83 2.89 -14.10
N PHE A 143 2.18 4.12 -13.73
CA PHE A 143 1.28 5.11 -13.14
C PHE A 143 1.33 6.38 -13.99
N ALA A 144 0.17 7.01 -14.17
CA ALA A 144 0.00 8.24 -14.92
C ALA A 144 0.44 9.47 -14.11
N ASN A 145 0.19 9.44 -12.79
CA ASN A 145 0.67 10.46 -11.87
C ASN A 145 1.36 9.78 -10.69
N VAL A 146 2.52 10.32 -10.31
CA VAL A 146 3.34 9.85 -9.19
C VAL A 146 3.72 11.07 -8.35
N VAL A 147 3.46 11.01 -7.05
CA VAL A 147 3.93 12.01 -6.06
C VAL A 147 4.83 11.31 -5.05
N GLY A 148 5.95 11.96 -4.70
CA GLY A 148 7.02 11.44 -3.84
C GLY A 148 8.23 10.90 -4.63
N ASP A 149 9.38 10.72 -3.97
CA ASP A 149 10.58 10.18 -4.62
C ASP A 149 10.48 8.66 -4.86
N SER A 150 10.18 8.28 -6.09
CA SER A 150 10.09 6.87 -6.49
C SER A 150 11.37 6.06 -6.31
N ALA A 151 12.55 6.70 -6.19
CA ALA A 151 13.82 5.99 -6.03
C ALA A 151 13.86 5.16 -4.72
N ILE A 152 13.25 5.68 -3.65
CA ILE A 152 13.19 4.96 -2.36
C ILE A 152 12.37 3.68 -2.45
N LEU A 153 11.40 3.63 -3.38
CA LEU A 153 10.50 2.49 -3.55
C LEU A 153 11.24 1.24 -4.06
N LEU A 154 12.36 1.41 -4.77
CA LEU A 154 13.20 0.29 -5.22
C LEU A 154 13.93 -0.42 -4.06
N GLN A 155 13.96 0.19 -2.89
CA GLN A 155 14.56 -0.37 -1.68
C GLN A 155 13.52 -1.05 -0.78
N VAL A 156 12.24 -1.05 -1.16
CA VAL A 156 11.16 -1.65 -0.37
C VAL A 156 11.30 -3.18 -0.37
N ARG A 157 11.41 -3.74 0.83
CA ARG A 157 11.48 -5.19 1.07
C ARG A 157 10.11 -5.82 1.25
N PHE A 158 9.19 -5.15 1.95
CA PHE A 158 7.86 -5.66 2.22
C PHE A 158 6.77 -4.65 1.85
N VAL A 159 5.58 -5.17 1.54
CA VAL A 159 4.39 -4.36 1.29
C VAL A 159 3.29 -4.81 2.27
N ILE A 160 2.73 -3.86 3.01
CA ILE A 160 1.52 -4.06 3.81
C ILE A 160 0.36 -3.49 3.02
N THR A 161 -0.56 -4.33 2.56
CA THR A 161 -1.75 -3.85 1.84
C THR A 161 -2.92 -3.73 2.80
N LEU A 162 -3.55 -2.56 2.83
CA LEU A 162 -4.75 -2.29 3.64
C LEU A 162 -5.91 -1.93 2.71
N ASP A 163 -7.14 -2.35 3.07
CA ASP A 163 -8.32 -1.75 2.46
C ASP A 163 -8.55 -0.33 3.02
N THR A 164 -9.31 0.49 2.29
CA THR A 164 -9.61 1.87 2.67
C THR A 164 -10.12 2.01 4.11
N ASP A 165 -10.95 1.07 4.55
CA ASP A 165 -11.57 1.09 5.88
C ASP A 165 -10.77 0.28 6.93
N THR A 166 -9.63 -0.30 6.54
CA THR A 166 -8.79 -1.06 7.47
C THR A 166 -7.92 -0.12 8.29
N GLN A 167 -8.07 -0.18 9.61
CA GLN A 167 -7.17 0.50 10.53
C GLN A 167 -5.82 -0.23 10.61
N LEU A 168 -4.76 0.52 10.85
CA LEU A 168 -3.44 0.00 11.17
C LEU A 168 -3.12 0.41 12.61
N PRO A 169 -3.41 -0.45 13.61
CA PRO A 169 -3.16 -0.13 15.00
C PRO A 169 -1.70 0.27 15.25
N ARG A 170 -1.48 0.98 16.34
CA ARG A 170 -0.14 1.41 16.75
C ARG A 170 0.82 0.23 16.81
N ASP A 171 2.03 0.44 16.30
CA ASP A 171 3.15 -0.51 16.24
C ASP A 171 2.91 -1.82 15.46
N SER A 172 1.69 -2.06 14.95
CA SER A 172 1.33 -3.30 14.27
C SER A 172 2.12 -3.53 12.97
N ALA A 173 2.48 -2.46 12.25
CA ALA A 173 3.36 -2.56 11.09
C ALA A 173 4.72 -3.15 11.48
N ARG A 174 5.34 -2.59 12.52
CA ARG A 174 6.63 -3.06 13.04
C ARG A 174 6.56 -4.52 13.46
N GLU A 175 5.51 -4.93 14.16
CA GLU A 175 5.34 -6.33 14.57
C GLU A 175 5.23 -7.30 13.39
N MET A 176 4.48 -6.93 12.34
CA MET A 176 4.36 -7.73 11.12
C MET A 176 5.68 -7.83 10.37
N ILE A 177 6.42 -6.73 10.28
CA ILE A 177 7.72 -6.67 9.62
C ILE A 177 8.74 -7.49 10.40
N ALA A 178 8.75 -7.40 11.73
CA ALA A 178 9.58 -8.20 12.61
C ALA A 178 9.31 -9.71 12.49
N ALA A 179 8.04 -10.10 12.34
CA ALA A 179 7.67 -11.48 12.06
C ALA A 179 8.22 -11.94 10.70
N MET A 180 7.97 -11.18 9.64
CA MET A 180 8.42 -11.54 8.28
C MET A 180 9.94 -11.55 8.13
N ALA A 181 10.65 -10.70 8.88
CA ALA A 181 12.11 -10.63 8.86
C ALA A 181 12.79 -11.78 9.63
N HIS A 182 12.06 -12.50 10.49
CA HIS A 182 12.65 -13.54 11.32
C HIS A 182 13.21 -14.70 10.45
N PRO A 183 14.44 -15.20 10.70
CA PRO A 183 15.08 -16.22 9.85
C PRO A 183 14.24 -17.48 9.63
N LEU A 184 13.51 -17.92 10.65
CA LEU A 184 12.62 -19.10 10.54
C LEU A 184 11.40 -18.88 9.62
N ASN A 185 11.02 -17.62 9.38
CA ASN A 185 9.91 -17.26 8.51
C ASN A 185 10.37 -16.90 7.09
N ARG A 186 11.70 -16.79 6.86
CA ARG A 186 12.26 -16.40 5.58
C ARG A 186 11.87 -17.42 4.49
N PRO A 187 11.33 -16.97 3.35
CA PRO A 187 10.94 -17.87 2.28
C PRO A 187 12.17 -18.51 1.63
N VAL A 188 12.14 -19.84 1.52
CA VAL A 188 13.10 -20.62 0.73
C VAL A 188 12.37 -21.07 -0.51
N LEU A 189 12.94 -20.77 -1.68
CA LEU A 189 12.40 -21.21 -2.96
C LEU A 189 12.98 -22.58 -3.34
N ASP A 190 12.24 -23.33 -4.16
CA ASP A 190 12.76 -24.52 -4.83
C ASP A 190 13.92 -24.16 -5.76
N ALA A 191 14.65 -25.18 -6.25
CA ALA A 191 15.80 -24.99 -7.14
C ALA A 191 15.44 -24.24 -8.43
N ALA A 192 14.18 -24.32 -8.87
CA ALA A 192 13.67 -23.60 -10.03
C ALA A 192 13.29 -22.13 -9.74
N GLY A 193 13.26 -21.72 -8.47
CA GLY A 193 12.87 -20.37 -8.05
C GLY A 193 11.39 -20.05 -8.23
N LYS A 194 10.53 -21.05 -8.39
CA LYS A 194 9.10 -20.89 -8.75
C LYS A 194 8.16 -21.15 -7.59
N ARG A 195 8.60 -21.87 -6.57
CA ARG A 195 7.73 -22.28 -5.45
C ARG A 195 8.43 -22.08 -4.12
N VAL A 196 7.70 -21.53 -3.15
CA VAL A 196 8.13 -21.50 -1.75
C VAL A 196 8.00 -22.90 -1.16
N ILE A 197 9.10 -23.44 -0.64
CA ILE A 197 9.17 -24.77 -0.02
C ILE A 197 9.28 -24.70 1.51
N GLN A 198 9.70 -23.56 2.06
CA GLN A 198 9.74 -23.28 3.51
C GLN A 198 9.57 -21.78 3.75
N GLY A 199 9.09 -21.40 4.94
CA GLY A 199 8.86 -19.99 5.31
C GLY A 199 7.63 -19.40 4.61
N TYR A 200 7.54 -18.07 4.59
CA TYR A 200 6.34 -17.35 4.17
C TYR A 200 6.67 -16.17 3.27
N THR A 201 5.87 -15.97 2.23
CA THR A 201 5.88 -14.74 1.38
C THR A 201 4.69 -13.85 1.64
N ILE A 202 3.65 -14.36 2.32
CA ILE A 202 2.43 -13.64 2.67
C ILE A 202 2.17 -13.88 4.15
N LEU A 203 1.97 -12.80 4.89
CA LEU A 203 1.52 -12.83 6.28
C LEU A 203 0.08 -12.30 6.32
N GLN A 204 -0.82 -13.10 6.86
CA GLN A 204 -2.18 -12.64 7.18
C GLN A 204 -2.28 -12.49 8.71
N PRO A 205 -2.21 -11.25 9.24
CA PRO A 205 -2.41 -11.02 10.66
C PRO A 205 -3.85 -11.36 11.05
N ARG A 206 -4.08 -11.59 12.34
CA ARG A 206 -5.43 -11.70 12.87
C ARG A 206 -6.14 -10.35 12.72
N VAL A 207 -7.26 -10.34 12.02
CA VAL A 207 -8.11 -9.15 11.88
C VAL A 207 -9.16 -9.17 12.98
N GLY A 208 -9.21 -8.10 13.77
CA GLY A 208 -10.27 -7.86 14.76
C GLY A 208 -11.33 -6.92 14.19
N VAL A 209 -12.56 -7.02 14.67
CA VAL A 209 -13.62 -6.05 14.38
C VAL A 209 -13.61 -5.02 15.50
N SER A 210 -13.38 -3.75 15.19
CA SER A 210 -13.65 -2.66 16.13
C SER A 210 -15.15 -2.37 16.14
N LEU A 211 -15.80 -2.45 17.30
CA LEU A 211 -17.16 -1.91 17.43
C LEU A 211 -17.10 -0.39 17.20
N PRO A 212 -17.98 0.20 16.39
CA PRO A 212 -18.06 1.65 16.27
C PRO A 212 -18.32 2.26 17.65
N SER A 213 -17.56 3.28 18.04
CA SER A 213 -17.91 4.09 19.22
C SER A 213 -19.30 4.71 18.98
N ALA A 214 -20.20 4.47 19.93
CA ALA A 214 -21.56 5.02 19.95
C ALA A 214 -21.58 6.54 20.17
#